data_AF-A0A938NA75-F1
#
_entry.id   AF-A0A938NA75-F1
#
_cell.length_a   1.000
_cell.length_b   1.000
_cell.length_c   1.000
_cell.angle_alpha   90.00
_cell.angle_beta   90.00
_cell.angle_gamma   90.00
#
_symmetry.space_group_name_H-M   'P 1'
#
loop_
_entity.id
_entity.type
_entity.pdbx_description
1 polymer ?
#
loop_
_entity_poly.entity_id
_entity_poly.type
_entity_poly.pdbx_seq_one_letter_code
_entity_poly.pdbx_strand_id
1 'polypeptide(L)'
;MSARRAALLAAARAGAGLFGLVQPRRAALLRFDLWLAPWLERRLALGGRPPAVPPGTTRDLLFCFVDHFEPGTKGADLGRARARFAAWTELYPPLARRFADAEGRHPQHGFFFPPHYFREEYLLGLAAMDWQGVGETELHLHHDHDTSESLRALLEETLERYADYGVFLMQGDPVRRAYGFIHGNWALDNSRAEYCGVDDELTILRETGCYGDFTFPSLYAAQPRRVNALYRAIDDPRAPKSYDDGPLMQAGRRPAPDEFALITGPIGLRARRRFPFFSVEDADVTGEGPGTPARVRGWVNTGIHVAGRPEWIVVKVHTHGAPERHRDALLGEGAARMFETLCGEYNDGERWRLHFVNARECYNILRAAEDGLAGNAGEYRDYTLPPYLTRAIRCNRRYRATRFLPGAADAPPALALELLDPGPEAQLELRGGLSALRGPLRELTVAPEREGVWALALAAAGEIELELAGNLQLRGAGTAAGAGRWRLALAAGAPLRATIHRGQARGD
;
A
#
# COMPACT_ATOMS: atom_id res chain seq x y z
N MET A 1 -25.92 28.55 -11.46
CA MET A 1 -24.79 28.21 -12.36
C MET A 1 -24.49 29.39 -13.27
N SER A 2 -23.23 29.80 -13.47
CA SER A 2 -22.92 30.89 -14.42
C SER A 2 -23.09 30.43 -15.88
N ALA A 3 -23.52 31.32 -16.78
CA ALA A 3 -23.75 31.01 -18.20
C ALA A 3 -22.53 30.37 -18.88
N ARG A 4 -21.31 30.78 -18.48
CA ARG A 4 -20.05 30.21 -18.95
C ARG A 4 -19.85 28.75 -18.52
N ARG A 5 -20.27 28.36 -17.31
CA ARG A 5 -20.22 26.97 -16.83
C ARG A 5 -21.19 26.08 -17.62
N ALA A 6 -22.42 26.57 -17.86
CA ALA A 6 -23.40 25.86 -18.66
C ALA A 6 -22.92 25.64 -20.12
N ALA A 7 -22.33 26.67 -20.73
CA ALA A 7 -21.77 26.58 -22.09
C ALA A 7 -20.59 25.58 -22.19
N LEU A 8 -19.71 25.52 -21.19
CA LEU A 8 -18.59 24.57 -21.17
C LEU A 8 -19.03 23.13 -20.93
N LEU A 9 -20.01 22.91 -20.05
CA LEU A 9 -20.65 21.59 -19.88
C LEU A 9 -21.34 21.14 -21.16
N ALA A 10 -22.04 22.05 -21.85
CA ALA A 10 -22.66 21.77 -23.14
C ALA A 10 -21.60 21.43 -24.22
N ALA A 11 -20.50 22.18 -24.28
CA ALA A 11 -19.41 21.92 -25.22
C ALA A 11 -18.68 20.59 -24.93
N ALA A 12 -18.45 20.26 -23.66
CA ALA A 12 -17.85 18.99 -23.27
C ALA A 12 -18.78 17.81 -23.61
N ARG A 13 -20.09 17.95 -23.35
CA ARG A 13 -21.10 16.97 -23.76
C ARG A 13 -21.17 16.82 -25.28
N ALA A 14 -21.12 17.92 -26.04
CA ALA A 14 -21.08 17.90 -27.49
C ALA A 14 -19.79 17.23 -28.02
N GLY A 15 -18.64 17.50 -27.41
CA GLY A 15 -17.37 16.85 -27.75
C GLY A 15 -17.36 15.35 -27.45
N ALA A 16 -17.93 14.94 -26.30
CA ALA A 16 -18.15 13.52 -25.99
C ALA A 16 -19.14 12.87 -26.96
N GLY A 17 -20.20 13.58 -27.36
CA GLY A 17 -21.15 13.15 -28.38
C GLY A 17 -20.48 12.96 -29.75
N LEU A 18 -19.64 13.90 -30.19
CA LEU A 18 -18.88 13.78 -31.44
C LEU A 18 -17.87 12.63 -31.38
N PHE A 19 -17.19 12.44 -30.25
CA PHE A 19 -16.35 11.27 -30.03
C PHE A 19 -17.19 9.97 -30.09
N GLY A 20 -18.40 9.98 -29.54
CA GLY A 20 -19.36 8.89 -29.66
C GLY A 20 -19.83 8.64 -31.10
N LEU A 21 -19.93 9.66 -31.94
CA LEU A 21 -20.25 9.46 -33.37
C LEU A 21 -19.09 8.79 -34.11
N VAL A 22 -17.84 9.11 -33.77
CA VAL A 22 -16.65 8.54 -34.45
C VAL A 22 -16.19 7.21 -33.85
N GLN A 23 -16.38 7.01 -32.55
CA GLN A 23 -15.99 5.78 -31.82
C GLN A 23 -17.11 5.32 -30.87
N PRO A 24 -18.31 4.97 -31.39
CA PRO A 24 -19.50 4.71 -30.57
C PRO A 24 -19.31 3.61 -29.54
N ARG A 25 -18.67 2.50 -29.94
CA ARG A 25 -18.37 1.38 -29.02
C ARG A 25 -17.44 1.79 -27.88
N ARG A 26 -16.42 2.61 -28.16
CA ARG A 26 -15.47 3.07 -27.15
C ARG A 26 -16.06 4.12 -26.23
N ALA A 27 -16.90 5.02 -26.76
CA ALA A 27 -17.58 6.04 -25.97
C ALA A 27 -18.61 5.44 -24.99
N ALA A 28 -19.40 4.47 -25.44
CA ALA A 28 -20.35 3.75 -24.60
C ALA A 28 -19.64 3.00 -23.46
N LEU A 29 -18.49 2.41 -23.76
CA LEU A 29 -17.66 1.76 -22.77
C LEU A 29 -17.08 2.76 -21.76
N LEU A 30 -16.59 3.93 -22.18
CA LEU A 30 -15.94 4.88 -21.25
C LEU A 30 -16.88 5.58 -20.25
N ARG A 31 -18.20 5.40 -20.38
CA ARG A 31 -19.23 5.93 -19.45
C ARG A 31 -19.01 7.39 -19.03
N PHE A 32 -18.78 8.26 -20.03
CA PHE A 32 -18.61 9.70 -19.81
C PHE A 32 -19.78 10.34 -19.04
N ASP A 33 -20.97 9.75 -19.11
CA ASP A 33 -22.16 10.14 -18.36
C ASP A 33 -21.95 10.13 -16.83
N LEU A 34 -21.09 9.24 -16.33
CA LEU A 34 -20.83 9.12 -14.89
C LEU A 34 -19.86 10.20 -14.39
N TRP A 35 -18.78 10.46 -15.12
CA TRP A 35 -17.64 11.20 -14.59
C TRP A 35 -17.32 12.53 -15.28
N LEU A 36 -17.76 12.77 -16.53
CA LEU A 36 -17.32 13.95 -17.29
C LEU A 36 -17.85 15.26 -16.69
N ALA A 37 -19.11 15.28 -16.26
CA ALA A 37 -19.72 16.44 -15.62
C ALA A 37 -19.06 16.78 -14.28
N PRO A 38 -18.97 15.86 -13.29
CA PRO A 38 -18.32 16.17 -12.02
C PRO A 38 -16.82 16.49 -12.19
N TRP A 39 -16.14 15.83 -13.14
CA TRP A 39 -14.77 16.19 -13.52
C TRP A 39 -14.64 17.64 -14.00
N LEU A 40 -15.51 18.05 -14.94
CA LEU A 40 -15.45 19.40 -15.51
C LEU A 40 -15.79 20.46 -14.46
N GLU A 41 -16.78 20.21 -13.62
CA GLU A 41 -17.14 21.10 -12.51
C GLU A 41 -15.94 21.35 -11.59
N ARG A 42 -15.25 20.28 -11.18
CA ARG A 42 -14.02 20.40 -10.39
C ARG A 42 -12.92 21.15 -11.15
N ARG A 43 -12.66 20.78 -12.41
CA ARG A 43 -11.61 21.41 -13.22
C ARG A 43 -11.84 22.91 -13.39
N LEU A 44 -13.09 23.34 -13.57
CA LEU A 44 -13.47 24.74 -13.69
C LEU A 44 -13.40 25.48 -12.34
N ALA A 45 -13.76 24.82 -11.24
CA ALA A 45 -13.62 25.40 -9.91
C ALA A 45 -12.16 25.69 -9.56
N LEU A 46 -11.24 24.81 -9.97
CA LEU A 46 -9.81 24.92 -9.69
C LEU A 46 -9.00 25.64 -10.78
N GLY A 47 -9.61 25.98 -11.92
CA GLY A 47 -8.90 26.58 -13.05
C GLY A 47 -7.79 25.70 -13.65
N GLY A 48 -7.86 24.38 -13.43
CA GLY A 48 -6.85 23.42 -13.89
C GLY A 48 -5.51 23.50 -13.14
N ARG A 49 -5.49 23.99 -11.90
CA ARG A 49 -4.33 24.03 -11.01
C ARG A 49 -4.70 23.41 -9.65
N PRO A 50 -3.73 23.06 -8.79
CA PRO A 50 -4.06 22.67 -7.43
C PRO A 50 -4.77 23.82 -6.69
N PRO A 51 -5.56 23.52 -5.66
CA PRO A 51 -6.17 24.53 -4.79
C PRO A 51 -5.18 25.59 -4.32
N ALA A 52 -5.68 26.82 -4.17
CA ALA A 52 -4.93 27.89 -3.54
C ALA A 52 -4.75 27.57 -2.04
N VAL A 53 -3.55 27.88 -1.53
CA VAL A 53 -3.21 27.80 -0.10
C VAL A 53 -2.68 29.17 0.33
N PRO A 54 -2.67 29.50 1.63
CA PRO A 54 -2.11 30.75 2.11
C PRO A 54 -0.66 30.97 1.63
N PRO A 55 -0.23 32.23 1.41
CA PRO A 55 1.16 32.52 1.08
C PRO A 55 2.12 31.97 2.14
N GLY A 56 3.23 31.38 1.70
CA GLY A 56 4.21 30.76 2.59
C GLY A 56 3.86 29.34 3.05
N THR A 57 2.68 28.81 2.71
CA THR A 57 2.33 27.41 2.99
C THR A 57 3.02 26.48 2.00
N THR A 58 3.87 25.59 2.52
CA THR A 58 4.41 24.44 1.79
C THR A 58 3.30 23.42 1.53
N ARG A 59 3.22 22.91 0.30
CA ARG A 59 2.30 21.83 -0.05
C ARG A 59 2.96 20.47 0.13
N ASP A 60 2.19 19.49 0.56
CA ASP A 60 2.62 18.10 0.61
C ASP A 60 2.03 17.34 -0.57
N LEU A 61 2.88 16.70 -1.37
CA LEU A 61 2.47 15.79 -2.44
C LEU A 61 2.59 14.36 -1.96
N LEU A 62 1.46 13.72 -1.69
CA LEU A 62 1.38 12.29 -1.37
C LEU A 62 1.27 11.50 -2.67
N PHE A 63 2.35 10.83 -3.07
CA PHE A 63 2.37 9.98 -4.25
C PHE A 63 2.21 8.51 -3.84
N CYS A 64 1.06 7.93 -4.18
CA CYS A 64 0.68 6.56 -3.87
C CYS A 64 0.60 5.74 -5.16
N PHE A 65 1.41 4.68 -5.26
CA PHE A 65 1.40 3.77 -6.41
C PHE A 65 0.79 2.43 -5.98
N VAL A 66 -0.31 2.03 -6.61
CA VAL A 66 -0.93 0.71 -6.39
C VAL A 66 -0.83 -0.17 -7.63
N ASP A 67 -0.66 -1.47 -7.47
CA ASP A 67 -0.49 -2.42 -8.58
C ASP A 67 -1.40 -3.63 -8.41
N HIS A 68 -2.22 -3.90 -9.43
CA HIS A 68 -2.92 -5.17 -9.59
C HIS A 68 -1.90 -6.25 -9.95
N PHE A 69 -1.13 -6.68 -8.96
CA PHE A 69 0.10 -7.41 -9.16
C PHE A 69 -0.18 -8.90 -9.42
N GLU A 70 -0.22 -9.25 -10.70
CA GLU A 70 -0.61 -10.58 -11.18
C GLU A 70 0.46 -11.21 -12.08
N PRO A 71 1.50 -11.87 -11.51
CA PRO A 71 2.57 -12.48 -12.31
C PRO A 71 2.06 -13.43 -13.42
N GLY A 72 1.00 -14.20 -13.13
CA GLY A 72 0.40 -15.16 -14.05
C GLY A 72 -0.62 -14.59 -15.04
N THR A 73 -0.86 -13.27 -15.06
CA THR A 73 -1.89 -12.66 -15.91
C THR A 73 -1.63 -12.89 -17.40
N LYS A 74 -2.70 -12.83 -18.20
CA LYS A 74 -2.69 -13.09 -19.66
C LYS A 74 -2.21 -14.50 -20.04
N GLY A 75 -2.50 -15.49 -19.21
CA GLY A 75 -2.20 -16.90 -19.48
C GLY A 75 -0.70 -17.20 -19.49
N ALA A 76 0.08 -16.48 -18.67
CA ALA A 76 1.52 -16.76 -18.56
C ALA A 76 1.73 -18.12 -17.88
N ASP A 77 2.58 -18.95 -18.49
CA ASP A 77 3.06 -20.16 -17.83
C ASP A 77 3.89 -19.84 -16.58
N LEU A 78 4.19 -20.88 -15.80
CA LEU A 78 4.89 -20.71 -14.53
C LEU A 78 6.30 -20.11 -14.69
N GLY A 79 7.03 -20.47 -15.74
CA GLY A 79 8.37 -19.94 -15.98
C GLY A 79 8.32 -18.45 -16.27
N ARG A 80 7.36 -18.01 -17.08
CA ARG A 80 7.11 -16.61 -17.39
C ARG A 80 6.63 -15.84 -16.18
N ALA A 81 5.69 -16.38 -15.41
CA ALA A 81 5.21 -15.76 -14.17
C ALA A 81 6.37 -15.53 -13.18
N ARG A 82 7.25 -16.53 -13.00
CA ARG A 82 8.46 -16.40 -12.18
C ARG A 82 9.42 -15.34 -12.71
N ALA A 83 9.65 -15.29 -14.02
CA ALA A 83 10.51 -14.28 -14.63
C ALA A 83 9.95 -12.85 -14.46
N ARG A 84 8.63 -12.69 -14.51
CA ARG A 84 7.97 -11.40 -14.23
C ARG A 84 8.16 -10.99 -12.78
N PHE A 85 7.93 -11.91 -11.83
CA PHE A 85 8.15 -11.65 -10.42
C PHE A 85 9.61 -11.31 -10.12
N ALA A 86 10.55 -12.11 -10.65
CA ALA A 86 11.99 -11.90 -10.49
C ALA A 86 12.43 -10.51 -10.96
N ALA A 87 11.91 -10.04 -12.11
CA ALA A 87 12.22 -8.70 -12.60
C ALA A 87 11.85 -7.59 -11.60
N TRP A 88 10.75 -7.73 -10.87
CA TRP A 88 10.38 -6.77 -9.82
C TRP A 88 11.35 -6.83 -8.63
N THR A 89 11.67 -8.02 -8.14
CA THR A 89 12.60 -8.17 -7.00
C THR A 89 14.03 -7.76 -7.34
N GLU A 90 14.45 -7.87 -8.60
CA GLU A 90 15.81 -7.54 -9.04
C GLU A 90 15.97 -6.07 -9.44
N LEU A 91 14.98 -5.51 -10.17
CA LEU A 91 15.13 -4.20 -10.80
C LEU A 91 14.53 -3.06 -9.99
N TYR A 92 13.44 -3.29 -9.25
CA TYR A 92 12.75 -2.22 -8.54
C TYR A 92 13.56 -1.67 -7.35
N PRO A 93 14.13 -2.49 -6.44
CA PRO A 93 14.87 -1.96 -5.30
C PRO A 93 16.05 -1.03 -5.68
N PRO A 94 16.95 -1.38 -6.61
CA PRO A 94 18.02 -0.46 -7.00
C PRO A 94 17.48 0.78 -7.73
N LEU A 95 16.40 0.67 -8.51
CA LEU A 95 15.75 1.82 -9.14
C LEU A 95 15.21 2.80 -8.08
N ALA A 96 14.41 2.30 -7.12
CA ALA A 96 13.79 3.11 -6.08
C ALA A 96 14.86 3.83 -5.22
N ARG A 97 15.97 3.16 -4.90
CA ARG A 97 17.07 3.73 -4.10
C ARG A 97 17.78 4.92 -4.75
N ARG A 98 17.58 5.18 -6.04
CA ARG A 98 18.08 6.39 -6.73
C ARG A 98 17.35 7.66 -6.31
N PHE A 99 16.16 7.52 -5.70
CA PHE A 99 15.27 8.63 -5.40
C PHE A 99 14.92 8.66 -3.93
N ALA A 100 14.68 9.85 -3.41
CA ALA A 100 14.26 10.07 -2.04
C ALA A 100 13.26 11.22 -1.99
N ASP A 101 12.25 11.08 -1.16
CA ASP A 101 11.30 12.13 -0.84
C ASP A 101 11.86 13.10 0.21
N ALA A 102 11.03 14.01 0.75
CA ALA A 102 11.46 15.03 1.71
C ALA A 102 12.07 14.45 3.00
N GLU A 103 11.81 13.17 3.28
CA GLU A 103 12.15 12.49 4.53
C GLU A 103 13.17 11.37 4.31
N GLY A 104 13.77 11.32 3.11
CA GLY A 104 14.74 10.29 2.76
C GLY A 104 14.10 8.95 2.38
N ARG A 105 12.76 8.84 2.26
CA ARG A 105 12.11 7.59 1.88
C ARG A 105 12.15 7.39 0.37
N HIS A 106 12.43 6.16 -0.04
CA HIS A 106 12.42 5.76 -1.45
C HIS A 106 10.97 5.62 -1.97
N PRO A 107 10.77 5.66 -3.30
CA PRO A 107 9.51 5.27 -3.91
C PRO A 107 8.96 3.96 -3.33
N GLN A 108 7.69 4.00 -2.92
CA GLN A 108 6.96 2.84 -2.41
C GLN A 108 6.08 2.27 -3.53
N HIS A 109 6.09 0.95 -3.69
CA HIS A 109 5.18 0.24 -4.58
C HIS A 109 4.18 -0.58 -3.77
N GLY A 110 2.89 -0.32 -3.94
CA GLY A 110 1.82 -1.10 -3.32
C GLY A 110 1.52 -2.35 -4.15
N PHE A 111 1.98 -3.51 -3.71
CA PHE A 111 1.74 -4.79 -4.39
C PHE A 111 0.40 -5.37 -3.91
N PHE A 112 -0.69 -5.13 -4.64
CA PHE A 112 -1.97 -5.76 -4.34
C PHE A 112 -1.95 -7.16 -4.99
N PHE A 113 -1.81 -8.21 -4.18
CA PHE A 113 -1.51 -9.55 -4.64
C PHE A 113 -2.68 -10.52 -4.40
N PRO A 114 -3.11 -11.31 -5.42
CA PRO A 114 -4.32 -12.12 -5.29
C PRO A 114 -4.09 -13.58 -4.88
N PRO A 115 -5.04 -14.19 -4.16
CA PRO A 115 -4.90 -15.53 -3.60
C PRO A 115 -4.79 -16.64 -4.65
N HIS A 116 -5.40 -16.49 -5.82
CA HIS A 116 -5.35 -17.52 -6.88
C HIS A 116 -3.98 -17.61 -7.58
N TYR A 117 -3.10 -16.61 -7.40
CA TYR A 117 -1.68 -16.69 -7.79
C TYR A 117 -0.76 -17.05 -6.63
N PHE A 118 -1.31 -17.42 -5.47
CA PHE A 118 -0.53 -17.76 -4.28
C PHE A 118 0.55 -18.79 -4.58
N ARG A 119 1.79 -18.42 -4.27
CA ARG A 119 2.93 -19.32 -4.13
C ARG A 119 3.76 -18.83 -2.96
N GLU A 120 4.28 -19.75 -2.17
CA GLU A 120 5.15 -19.43 -1.02
C GLU A 120 6.33 -18.54 -1.42
N GLU A 121 6.99 -18.86 -2.53
CA GLU A 121 8.08 -18.08 -3.12
C GLU A 121 7.71 -16.60 -3.42
N TYR A 122 6.45 -16.33 -3.79
CA TYR A 122 5.99 -14.97 -4.07
C TYR A 122 5.68 -14.21 -2.79
N LEU A 123 5.01 -14.83 -1.80
CA LEU A 123 4.74 -14.19 -0.52
C LEU A 123 6.03 -13.87 0.24
N LEU A 124 6.99 -14.78 0.25
CA LEU A 124 8.32 -14.53 0.83
C LEU A 124 9.08 -13.42 0.09
N GLY A 125 8.99 -13.38 -1.23
CA GLY A 125 9.60 -12.33 -2.05
C GLY A 125 8.98 -10.95 -1.79
N LEU A 126 7.66 -10.89 -1.69
CA LEU A 126 6.92 -9.67 -1.36
C LEU A 126 7.23 -9.18 0.06
N ALA A 127 7.19 -10.07 1.07
CA ALA A 127 7.61 -9.73 2.43
C ALA A 127 9.07 -9.24 2.49
N ALA A 128 9.96 -9.76 1.64
CA ALA A 128 11.32 -9.25 1.53
C ALA A 128 11.43 -7.86 0.88
N MET A 129 10.51 -7.50 -0.03
CA MET A 129 10.41 -6.15 -0.60
C MET A 129 9.86 -5.15 0.44
N ASP A 130 8.86 -5.57 1.22
CA ASP A 130 8.34 -4.82 2.36
C ASP A 130 9.46 -4.54 3.37
N TRP A 131 10.22 -5.56 3.76
CA TRP A 131 11.36 -5.43 4.67
C TRP A 131 12.44 -4.46 4.16
N GLN A 132 12.69 -4.46 2.85
CA GLN A 132 13.63 -3.55 2.19
C GLN A 132 13.15 -2.09 2.16
N GLY A 133 11.87 -1.84 2.44
CA GLY A 133 11.28 -0.49 2.47
C GLY A 133 11.12 0.15 1.11
N VAL A 134 10.84 -0.67 0.10
CA VAL A 134 10.53 -0.22 -1.27
C VAL A 134 9.09 -0.59 -1.67
N GLY A 135 8.32 -1.22 -0.79
CA GLY A 135 6.93 -1.56 -1.07
C GLY A 135 6.18 -1.97 0.17
N GLU A 136 4.90 -2.27 -0.04
CA GLU A 136 4.03 -2.88 0.96
C GLU A 136 3.01 -3.78 0.25
N THR A 137 2.72 -4.95 0.83
CA THR A 137 1.80 -5.93 0.24
C THR A 137 0.36 -5.70 0.74
N GLU A 138 -0.58 -5.63 -0.19
CA GLU A 138 -2.02 -5.40 0.07
C GLU A 138 -2.89 -6.44 -0.65
N LEU A 139 -4.21 -6.46 -0.40
CA LEU A 139 -5.08 -7.49 -0.94
C LEU A 139 -5.69 -7.09 -2.29
N HIS A 140 -5.37 -7.88 -3.32
CA HIS A 140 -6.11 -7.89 -4.59
C HIS A 140 -7.04 -9.10 -4.61
N LEU A 141 -8.33 -8.93 -4.89
CA LEU A 141 -9.23 -10.08 -4.93
C LEU A 141 -10.01 -10.12 -6.24
N HIS A 142 -9.88 -11.24 -6.93
CA HIS A 142 -10.84 -11.66 -7.94
C HIS A 142 -11.79 -12.63 -7.28
N HIS A 143 -13.08 -12.33 -7.40
CA HIS A 143 -14.17 -13.22 -7.03
C HIS A 143 -15.30 -13.03 -8.04
N ASP A 144 -16.16 -14.03 -8.21
CA ASP A 144 -17.20 -14.02 -9.23
C ASP A 144 -18.45 -14.75 -8.73
N HIS A 145 -19.60 -14.09 -8.81
CA HIS A 145 -20.89 -14.61 -8.38
C HIS A 145 -20.92 -15.18 -6.93
N ASP A 146 -20.10 -14.64 -6.03
CA ASP A 146 -20.10 -15.01 -4.62
C ASP A 146 -21.39 -14.58 -3.89
N THR A 147 -21.69 -15.22 -2.77
CA THR A 147 -22.61 -14.72 -1.73
C THR A 147 -21.82 -14.04 -0.61
N SER A 148 -22.51 -13.32 0.27
CA SER A 148 -21.91 -12.70 1.46
C SER A 148 -21.10 -13.72 2.30
N GLU A 149 -21.63 -14.93 2.46
CA GLU A 149 -20.96 -16.02 3.19
C GLU A 149 -19.73 -16.56 2.46
N SER A 150 -19.80 -16.80 1.14
CA SER A 150 -18.66 -17.35 0.41
C SER A 150 -17.54 -16.33 0.25
N LEU A 151 -17.86 -15.04 0.03
CA LEU A 151 -16.89 -13.96 0.03
C LEU A 151 -16.19 -13.84 1.39
N ARG A 152 -16.94 -13.87 2.49
CA ARG A 152 -16.36 -13.80 3.84
C ARG A 152 -15.44 -14.98 4.11
N ALA A 153 -15.84 -16.20 3.73
CA ALA A 153 -15.01 -17.38 3.89
C ALA A 153 -13.70 -17.28 3.08
N LEU A 154 -13.79 -16.81 1.82
CA LEU A 154 -12.63 -16.61 0.95
C LEU A 154 -11.67 -15.55 1.52
N LEU A 155 -12.19 -14.46 2.07
CA LEU A 155 -11.40 -13.42 2.73
C LEU A 155 -10.70 -13.98 3.96
N GLU A 156 -11.41 -14.62 4.89
CA GLU A 156 -10.81 -15.17 6.11
C GLU A 156 -9.73 -16.22 5.81
N GLU A 157 -9.98 -17.12 4.85
CA GLU A 157 -8.99 -18.11 4.42
C GLU A 157 -7.74 -17.43 3.83
N THR A 158 -7.93 -16.39 3.01
CA THR A 158 -6.83 -15.65 2.40
C THR A 158 -6.02 -14.90 3.45
N LEU A 159 -6.69 -14.18 4.36
CA LEU A 159 -6.06 -13.41 5.43
C LEU A 159 -5.29 -14.31 6.39
N GLU A 160 -5.84 -15.47 6.77
CA GLU A 160 -5.12 -16.45 7.59
C GLU A 160 -3.88 -16.99 6.87
N ARG A 161 -4.01 -17.37 5.60
CA ARG A 161 -2.88 -17.90 4.82
C ARG A 161 -1.75 -16.89 4.64
N TYR A 162 -2.08 -15.60 4.48
CA TYR A 162 -1.08 -14.55 4.27
C TYR A 162 -0.45 -14.11 5.60
N ALA A 163 -1.20 -14.16 6.70
CA ALA A 163 -0.72 -13.88 8.05
C ALA A 163 0.42 -14.82 8.48
N ASP A 164 0.44 -16.06 7.98
CA ASP A 164 1.54 -17.01 8.19
C ASP A 164 2.90 -16.52 7.62
N TYR A 165 2.91 -15.44 6.83
CA TYR A 165 4.13 -14.78 6.31
C TYR A 165 4.35 -13.38 6.90
N GLY A 166 3.54 -12.98 7.89
CA GLY A 166 3.52 -11.63 8.46
C GLY A 166 2.77 -10.59 7.63
N VAL A 167 2.27 -10.97 6.45
CA VAL A 167 1.48 -10.08 5.59
C VAL A 167 0.12 -9.82 6.24
N PHE A 168 -0.37 -8.58 6.15
CA PHE A 168 -1.59 -8.07 6.82
C PHE A 168 -1.57 -8.02 8.35
N LEU A 169 -0.47 -8.44 9.00
CA LEU A 169 -0.34 -8.33 10.46
C LEU A 169 0.31 -7.02 10.82
N MET A 170 -0.43 -6.16 11.50
CA MET A 170 0.04 -4.88 12.04
C MET A 170 0.84 -5.10 13.34
N GLN A 171 1.94 -4.36 13.50
CA GLN A 171 2.71 -4.35 14.75
C GLN A 171 1.82 -3.90 15.93
N GLY A 172 2.00 -4.51 17.10
CA GLY A 172 1.19 -4.24 18.29
C GLY A 172 1.26 -5.35 19.33
N ASP A 173 0.62 -5.11 20.47
CA ASP A 173 0.38 -6.11 21.52
C ASP A 173 -1.12 -6.07 21.91
N PRO A 174 -1.95 -7.01 21.39
CA PRO A 174 -1.61 -8.03 20.40
C PRO A 174 -1.40 -7.43 18.99
N VAL A 175 -0.79 -8.22 18.09
CA VAL A 175 -0.83 -7.90 16.65
C VAL A 175 -2.27 -7.95 16.13
N ARG A 176 -2.57 -7.18 15.08
CA ARG A 176 -3.94 -7.11 14.52
C ARG A 176 -3.91 -7.24 13.01
N ARG A 177 -4.92 -7.91 12.44
CA ARG A 177 -5.08 -7.99 10.98
C ARG A 177 -5.65 -6.67 10.44
N ALA A 178 -5.09 -6.18 9.35
CA ALA A 178 -5.68 -5.11 8.54
C ALA A 178 -5.08 -5.13 7.14
N TYR A 179 -5.80 -4.60 6.15
CA TYR A 179 -5.35 -4.56 4.75
C TYR A 179 -6.04 -3.46 3.95
N GLY A 180 -5.40 -3.03 2.87
CA GLY A 180 -6.00 -2.23 1.81
C GLY A 180 -6.51 -3.15 0.70
N PHE A 181 -7.56 -2.72 -0.01
CA PHE A 181 -8.24 -3.56 -0.98
C PHE A 181 -8.25 -2.98 -2.40
N ILE A 182 -8.12 -3.87 -3.38
CA ILE A 182 -8.45 -3.62 -4.78
C ILE A 182 -9.33 -4.77 -5.27
N HIS A 183 -10.45 -4.43 -5.90
CA HIS A 183 -11.32 -5.39 -6.56
C HIS A 183 -10.80 -5.71 -7.96
N GLY A 184 -10.33 -6.94 -8.17
CA GLY A 184 -9.61 -7.33 -9.38
C GLY A 184 -10.46 -7.43 -10.65
N ASN A 185 -11.74 -7.70 -10.51
CA ASN A 185 -12.69 -7.64 -11.63
C ASN A 185 -13.25 -6.23 -11.91
N TRP A 186 -12.77 -5.22 -11.17
CA TRP A 186 -13.30 -3.85 -11.25
C TRP A 186 -14.81 -3.84 -11.05
N ALA A 187 -15.28 -4.53 -10.01
CA ALA A 187 -16.69 -4.82 -9.79
C ALA A 187 -17.10 -4.66 -8.32
N LEU A 188 -16.35 -3.83 -7.56
CA LEU A 188 -16.60 -3.53 -6.15
C LEU A 188 -18.10 -3.35 -5.91
N ASP A 189 -18.56 -3.92 -4.81
CA ASP A 189 -19.91 -3.82 -4.29
C ASP A 189 -20.97 -4.08 -5.36
N ASN A 190 -20.85 -5.25 -5.98
CA ASN A 190 -21.71 -5.76 -7.05
C ASN A 190 -22.01 -4.77 -8.19
N SER A 191 -21.09 -3.83 -8.46
CA SER A 191 -21.27 -2.82 -9.49
C SER A 191 -21.27 -3.36 -10.92
N ARG A 192 -20.91 -4.65 -11.06
CA ARG A 192 -21.00 -5.44 -12.29
C ARG A 192 -21.47 -6.85 -11.92
N ALA A 193 -22.77 -7.10 -12.02
CA ALA A 193 -23.39 -8.37 -11.66
C ALA A 193 -22.86 -9.58 -12.43
N GLU A 194 -22.17 -9.36 -13.57
CA GLU A 194 -21.52 -10.42 -14.33
C GLU A 194 -20.12 -10.81 -13.79
N TYR A 195 -19.63 -10.13 -12.75
CA TYR A 195 -18.31 -10.37 -12.13
C TYR A 195 -18.34 -10.39 -10.59
N CYS A 196 -19.44 -10.00 -9.98
CA CYS A 196 -19.62 -9.95 -8.53
C CYS A 196 -21.04 -10.47 -8.24
N GLY A 197 -21.36 -10.71 -6.97
CA GLY A 197 -22.69 -11.15 -6.53
C GLY A 197 -23.09 -10.61 -5.16
N VAL A 198 -22.33 -9.67 -4.60
CA VAL A 198 -22.39 -9.31 -3.18
C VAL A 198 -22.67 -7.81 -3.02
N ASP A 199 -23.90 -7.46 -2.62
CA ASP A 199 -24.35 -6.07 -2.38
C ASP A 199 -23.92 -5.53 -1.01
N ASP A 200 -23.38 -6.38 -0.12
CA ASP A 200 -22.85 -5.98 1.20
C ASP A 200 -21.31 -6.12 1.28
N GLU A 201 -20.63 -6.03 0.13
CA GLU A 201 -19.18 -6.25 0.04
C GLU A 201 -18.40 -5.25 0.89
N LEU A 202 -18.79 -3.96 0.95
CA LEU A 202 -18.06 -2.96 1.74
C LEU A 202 -18.14 -3.27 3.24
N THR A 203 -19.28 -3.76 3.71
CA THR A 203 -19.48 -4.19 5.09
C THR A 203 -18.59 -5.37 5.41
N ILE A 204 -18.58 -6.40 4.57
CA ILE A 204 -17.74 -7.59 4.75
C ILE A 204 -16.27 -7.19 4.79
N LEU A 205 -15.80 -6.40 3.81
CA LEU A 205 -14.42 -5.92 3.75
C LEU A 205 -14.02 -5.20 5.04
N ARG A 206 -14.86 -4.27 5.53
CA ARG A 206 -14.60 -3.53 6.76
C ARG A 206 -14.51 -4.46 7.98
N GLU A 207 -15.44 -5.40 8.11
CA GLU A 207 -15.50 -6.32 9.25
C GLU A 207 -14.33 -7.30 9.29
N THR A 208 -13.78 -7.67 8.13
CA THR A 208 -12.58 -8.53 8.03
C THR A 208 -11.28 -7.73 8.19
N GLY A 209 -11.34 -6.40 8.38
CA GLY A 209 -10.19 -5.56 8.69
C GLY A 209 -9.70 -4.68 7.54
N CYS A 210 -10.45 -4.55 6.44
CA CYS A 210 -10.08 -3.64 5.36
C CYS A 210 -10.20 -2.19 5.81
N TYR A 211 -9.11 -1.42 5.69
CA TYR A 211 -9.12 0.00 6.08
C TYR A 211 -9.58 0.93 4.96
N GLY A 212 -9.49 0.51 3.70
CA GLY A 212 -9.98 1.28 2.56
C GLY A 212 -9.76 0.61 1.21
N ASP A 213 -10.54 1.06 0.23
CA ASP A 213 -10.44 0.63 -1.16
C ASP A 213 -9.64 1.61 -2.01
N PHE A 214 -8.87 1.01 -2.92
CA PHE A 214 -7.99 1.67 -3.87
C PHE A 214 -8.30 1.27 -5.31
N THR A 215 -9.50 0.76 -5.59
CA THR A 215 -9.90 0.33 -6.93
C THR A 215 -9.92 1.54 -7.88
N PHE A 216 -10.55 2.66 -7.55
CA PHE A 216 -10.86 3.69 -8.56
C PHE A 216 -9.71 4.66 -8.89
N PRO A 217 -9.54 5.08 -10.16
CA PRO A 217 -10.50 4.97 -11.25
C PRO A 217 -10.46 3.60 -11.94
N SER A 218 -11.64 3.14 -12.36
CA SER A 218 -11.83 1.86 -13.06
C SER A 218 -12.25 2.03 -14.51
N LEU A 219 -12.76 3.22 -14.85
CA LEU A 219 -13.54 3.46 -16.06
C LEU A 219 -14.73 2.49 -16.17
N TYR A 220 -15.51 2.61 -17.24
CA TYR A 220 -16.63 1.71 -17.53
C TYR A 220 -17.74 1.72 -16.45
N ALA A 221 -18.51 0.63 -16.35
CA ALA A 221 -19.73 0.57 -15.53
C ALA A 221 -19.47 0.69 -14.02
N ALA A 222 -18.31 0.23 -13.55
CA ALA A 222 -17.91 0.31 -12.15
C ALA A 222 -17.39 1.69 -11.75
N GLN A 223 -17.10 2.60 -12.67
CA GLN A 223 -16.62 3.93 -12.31
C GLN A 223 -17.64 4.66 -11.41
N PRO A 224 -17.24 5.22 -10.25
CA PRO A 224 -18.13 6.07 -9.46
C PRO A 224 -18.41 7.42 -10.12
N ARG A 225 -19.57 8.00 -9.81
CA ARG A 225 -19.89 9.40 -10.13
C ARG A 225 -18.99 10.38 -9.38
N ARG A 226 -18.62 10.04 -8.14
CA ARG A 226 -17.56 10.76 -7.42
C ARG A 226 -16.20 10.48 -8.01
N VAL A 227 -15.64 11.51 -8.63
CA VAL A 227 -14.32 11.46 -9.26
C VAL A 227 -13.38 12.50 -8.69
N ASN A 228 -12.09 12.19 -8.69
CA ASN A 228 -11.03 13.09 -8.22
C ASN A 228 -11.26 13.56 -6.77
N ALA A 229 -11.66 12.63 -5.91
CA ALA A 229 -12.08 12.95 -4.55
C ALA A 229 -11.74 11.82 -3.58
N LEU A 230 -11.54 12.17 -2.31
CA LEU A 230 -11.32 11.22 -1.21
C LEU A 230 -12.60 11.15 -0.39
N TYR A 231 -13.06 9.94 -0.05
CA TYR A 231 -14.40 9.82 0.50
C TYR A 231 -14.73 8.63 1.35
N ARG A 232 -15.92 8.73 1.96
CA ARG A 232 -16.56 7.68 2.73
C ARG A 232 -17.76 7.14 1.97
N ALA A 233 -18.02 5.84 2.07
CA ALA A 233 -19.27 5.23 1.66
C ALA A 233 -19.85 4.46 2.85
N ILE A 234 -21.17 4.35 2.85
CA ILE A 234 -21.91 3.45 3.75
C ILE A 234 -22.60 2.46 2.84
N ASP A 235 -22.48 1.19 3.20
CA ASP A 235 -23.02 0.08 2.42
C ASP A 235 -24.55 0.04 2.45
N ASP A 236 -25.18 -0.26 1.32
CA ASP A 236 -26.59 -0.65 1.26
C ASP A 236 -26.66 -2.14 0.90
N PRO A 237 -26.90 -3.04 1.86
CA PRO A 237 -26.85 -4.50 1.64
C PRO A 237 -27.97 -5.02 0.72
N ARG A 238 -28.78 -4.14 0.14
CA ARG A 238 -29.89 -4.45 -0.77
C ARG A 238 -29.71 -3.86 -2.17
N ALA A 239 -28.63 -3.13 -2.40
CA ALA A 239 -28.38 -2.47 -3.67
C ALA A 239 -26.89 -2.41 -3.97
N PRO A 240 -26.48 -2.67 -5.22
CA PRO A 240 -25.08 -2.57 -5.59
C PRO A 240 -24.61 -1.11 -5.60
N LYS A 241 -23.29 -0.94 -5.61
CA LYS A 241 -22.60 0.31 -5.92
C LYS A 241 -22.84 1.41 -4.88
N SER A 242 -22.93 1.05 -3.61
CA SER A 242 -23.04 1.92 -2.43
C SER A 242 -21.97 3.01 -2.37
N TYR A 243 -20.83 2.80 -3.02
CA TYR A 243 -19.75 3.79 -3.14
C TYR A 243 -19.99 4.90 -4.18
N ASP A 244 -21.11 4.94 -4.91
CA ASP A 244 -21.24 5.84 -6.08
C ASP A 244 -21.17 7.35 -5.75
N ASP A 245 -21.76 7.77 -4.62
CA ASP A 245 -21.92 9.19 -4.23
C ASP A 245 -21.88 9.45 -2.72
N GLY A 246 -20.96 8.81 -1.99
CA GLY A 246 -20.83 9.01 -0.54
C GLY A 246 -20.29 10.41 -0.15
N PRO A 247 -20.18 10.79 1.15
CA PRO A 247 -19.72 12.11 1.60
C PRO A 247 -18.20 12.34 1.53
N LEU A 248 -17.75 13.58 1.30
CA LEU A 248 -16.32 13.92 1.17
C LEU A 248 -15.60 13.65 2.50
N MET A 249 -14.36 13.13 2.45
CA MET A 249 -13.46 13.25 3.59
C MET A 249 -13.24 14.74 3.88
N GLN A 250 -13.39 15.13 5.14
CA GLN A 250 -13.36 16.52 5.57
C GLN A 250 -12.61 16.69 6.89
N ALA A 251 -11.77 17.72 6.97
CA ALA A 251 -11.06 18.06 8.19
C ALA A 251 -12.02 18.43 9.32
N GLY A 252 -11.79 17.84 10.50
CA GLY A 252 -12.65 17.97 11.68
C GLY A 252 -13.89 17.06 11.65
N ARG A 253 -14.07 16.21 10.63
CA ARG A 253 -15.15 15.22 10.57
C ARG A 253 -14.57 13.82 10.72
N ARG A 254 -14.74 13.24 11.91
CA ARG A 254 -14.44 11.82 12.12
C ARG A 254 -15.44 10.94 11.37
N PRO A 255 -14.97 9.86 10.72
CA PRO A 255 -15.88 8.94 10.07
C PRO A 255 -16.72 8.18 11.11
N ALA A 256 -17.95 7.85 10.73
CA ALA A 256 -18.77 6.93 11.52
C ALA A 256 -18.22 5.48 11.44
N PRO A 257 -18.53 4.59 12.39
CA PRO A 257 -17.97 3.23 12.42
C PRO A 257 -18.29 2.34 11.20
N ASP A 258 -19.34 2.67 10.46
CA ASP A 258 -19.82 2.02 9.24
C ASP A 258 -19.31 2.69 7.95
N GLU A 259 -18.58 3.80 8.05
CA GLU A 259 -18.06 4.53 6.89
C GLU A 259 -16.75 3.95 6.35
N PHE A 260 -16.82 3.35 5.17
CA PHE A 260 -15.69 2.76 4.47
C PHE A 260 -14.94 3.79 3.60
N ALA A 261 -13.60 3.76 3.59
CA ALA A 261 -12.79 4.72 2.84
C ALA A 261 -12.63 4.35 1.37
N LEU A 262 -12.85 5.32 0.49
CA LEU A 262 -12.59 5.23 -0.95
C LEU A 262 -11.49 6.23 -1.32
N ILE A 263 -10.34 5.71 -1.75
CA ILE A 263 -9.16 6.49 -2.10
C ILE A 263 -8.98 6.48 -3.62
N THR A 264 -9.57 7.48 -4.28
CA THR A 264 -9.60 7.54 -5.75
C THR A 264 -8.39 8.26 -6.33
N GLY A 265 -7.98 7.81 -7.51
CA GLY A 265 -6.94 8.44 -8.32
C GLY A 265 -7.47 9.48 -9.34
N PRO A 266 -6.57 10.19 -10.02
CA PRO A 266 -6.92 11.13 -11.08
C PRO A 266 -7.63 10.46 -12.26
N ILE A 267 -8.75 11.04 -12.68
CA ILE A 267 -9.44 10.76 -13.95
C ILE A 267 -9.72 12.06 -14.69
N GLY A 268 -9.71 12.04 -16.02
CA GLY A 268 -10.03 13.20 -16.83
C GLY A 268 -9.75 13.08 -18.32
N LEU A 269 -9.61 14.25 -18.96
CA LEU A 269 -9.18 14.36 -20.36
C LEU A 269 -7.81 15.05 -20.46
N ARG A 270 -6.94 14.44 -21.25
CA ARG A 270 -5.63 14.97 -21.67
C ARG A 270 -5.67 15.42 -23.10
N ALA A 271 -5.10 16.58 -23.40
CA ALA A 271 -4.98 17.05 -24.78
C ALA A 271 -4.02 16.16 -25.60
N ARG A 272 -4.34 15.96 -26.88
CA ARG A 272 -3.51 15.28 -27.88
C ARG A 272 -3.37 16.16 -29.11
N ARG A 273 -2.27 15.98 -29.84
CA ARG A 273 -1.97 16.73 -31.08
C ARG A 273 -2.71 16.21 -32.32
N ARG A 274 -3.24 14.98 -32.27
CA ARG A 274 -3.94 14.34 -33.39
C ARG A 274 -5.36 14.00 -32.97
N PHE A 275 -6.28 13.95 -33.94
CA PHE A 275 -7.66 13.53 -33.70
C PHE A 275 -7.73 12.08 -33.17
N PRO A 276 -8.58 11.78 -32.16
CA PRO A 276 -9.32 12.74 -31.34
C PRO A 276 -8.32 13.55 -30.49
N PHE A 277 -8.44 14.89 -30.50
CA PHE A 277 -7.50 15.83 -29.86
C PHE A 277 -7.46 15.73 -28.32
N PHE A 278 -7.96 14.63 -27.77
CA PHE A 278 -7.85 14.25 -26.38
C PHE A 278 -7.71 12.72 -26.22
N SER A 279 -7.18 12.30 -25.07
CA SER A 279 -7.33 10.96 -24.53
C SER A 279 -7.99 11.03 -23.15
N VAL A 280 -8.61 9.94 -22.76
CA VAL A 280 -8.94 9.73 -21.35
C VAL A 280 -7.64 9.55 -20.56
N GLU A 281 -7.62 10.14 -19.38
CA GLU A 281 -6.64 9.94 -18.33
C GLU A 281 -7.36 9.23 -17.20
N ASP A 282 -6.76 8.16 -16.70
CA ASP A 282 -7.27 7.28 -15.64
C ASP A 282 -6.15 6.90 -14.66
N ALA A 283 -5.01 7.59 -14.69
CA ALA A 283 -3.87 7.32 -13.82
C ALA A 283 -3.29 5.89 -13.94
N ASP A 284 -3.61 5.16 -15.01
CA ASP A 284 -2.96 3.90 -15.35
C ASP A 284 -1.55 4.17 -15.90
N VAL A 285 -0.53 3.54 -15.31
CA VAL A 285 0.87 3.68 -15.70
C VAL A 285 1.30 2.41 -16.40
N THR A 286 1.48 2.50 -17.71
CA THR A 286 1.78 1.37 -18.60
C THR A 286 2.87 1.74 -19.61
N GLY A 287 3.39 0.77 -20.33
CA GLY A 287 4.28 0.99 -21.48
C GLY A 287 3.69 1.97 -22.51
N GLU A 288 2.40 1.90 -22.79
CA GLU A 288 1.68 2.77 -23.72
C GLU A 288 1.31 4.13 -23.10
N GLY A 289 1.15 4.16 -21.77
CA GLY A 289 0.92 5.36 -20.98
C GLY A 289 1.93 5.46 -19.83
N PRO A 290 3.20 5.85 -20.08
CA PRO A 290 4.17 5.99 -19.00
C PRO A 290 3.92 7.26 -18.18
N GLY A 291 4.54 7.36 -17.01
CA GLY A 291 4.48 8.53 -16.12
C GLY A 291 5.28 9.73 -16.63
N THR A 292 4.95 10.24 -17.82
CA THR A 292 5.66 11.40 -18.40
C THR A 292 5.50 12.66 -17.54
N PRO A 293 6.43 13.65 -17.63
CA PRO A 293 6.31 14.89 -16.86
C PRO A 293 4.97 15.62 -17.03
N ALA A 294 4.42 15.62 -18.24
CA ALA A 294 3.12 16.23 -18.52
C ALA A 294 1.95 15.51 -17.82
N ARG A 295 2.03 14.18 -17.66
CA ARG A 295 1.03 13.41 -16.90
C ARG A 295 1.16 13.67 -15.41
N VAL A 296 2.38 13.66 -14.86
CA VAL A 296 2.64 13.98 -13.45
C VAL A 296 2.05 15.35 -13.08
N ARG A 297 2.35 16.39 -13.86
CA ARG A 297 1.76 17.72 -13.68
C ARG A 297 0.23 17.69 -13.76
N GLY A 298 -0.33 16.93 -14.71
CA GLY A 298 -1.77 16.76 -14.85
C GLY A 298 -2.43 16.10 -13.63
N TRP A 299 -1.79 15.08 -13.07
CA TRP A 299 -2.23 14.40 -11.85
C TRP A 299 -2.23 15.36 -10.66
N VAL A 300 -1.13 16.07 -10.42
CA VAL A 300 -1.04 17.07 -9.33
C VAL A 300 -2.07 18.18 -9.50
N ASN A 301 -2.27 18.68 -10.72
CA ASN A 301 -3.25 19.72 -11.05
C ASN A 301 -4.71 19.28 -10.85
N THR A 302 -4.97 17.97 -10.70
CA THR A 302 -6.30 17.47 -10.32
C THR A 302 -6.64 17.89 -8.87
N GLY A 303 -5.61 18.09 -8.05
CA GLY A 303 -5.71 18.68 -6.73
C GLY A 303 -6.62 17.90 -5.79
N ILE A 304 -6.52 16.56 -5.80
CA ILE A 304 -7.28 15.69 -4.89
C ILE A 304 -6.76 15.90 -3.48
N HIS A 305 -7.64 16.18 -2.52
CA HIS A 305 -7.29 16.48 -1.12
C HIS A 305 -8.50 16.24 -0.21
N VAL A 306 -8.26 16.15 1.11
CA VAL A 306 -9.31 16.18 2.14
C VAL A 306 -9.87 17.59 2.22
N ALA A 307 -11.20 17.74 2.22
CA ALA A 307 -11.82 19.06 2.29
C ALA A 307 -11.36 19.81 3.56
N GLY A 308 -10.81 21.02 3.41
CA GLY A 308 -10.21 21.78 4.52
C GLY A 308 -8.70 21.56 4.71
N ARG A 309 -8.06 20.70 3.91
CA ARG A 309 -6.60 20.53 3.81
C ARG A 309 -6.11 20.68 2.35
N PRO A 310 -6.32 21.83 1.70
CA PRO A 310 -5.92 22.05 0.30
C PRO A 310 -4.41 21.95 0.05
N GLU A 311 -3.59 22.02 1.10
CA GLU A 311 -2.14 21.89 1.07
C GLU A 311 -1.65 20.44 0.96
N TRP A 312 -2.47 19.44 1.31
CA TRP A 312 -2.12 18.02 1.18
C TRP A 312 -2.75 17.43 -0.09
N ILE A 313 -1.96 17.37 -1.15
CA ILE A 313 -2.39 16.88 -2.46
C ILE A 313 -2.07 15.39 -2.60
N VAL A 314 -3.07 14.60 -2.98
CA VAL A 314 -2.96 13.16 -3.23
C VAL A 314 -2.90 12.88 -4.72
N VAL A 315 -1.92 12.07 -5.12
CA VAL A 315 -1.86 11.44 -6.43
C VAL A 315 -1.76 9.93 -6.23
N LYS A 316 -2.89 9.25 -6.44
CA LYS A 316 -2.95 7.78 -6.49
C LYS A 316 -2.94 7.32 -7.94
N VAL A 317 -1.89 6.64 -8.35
CA VAL A 317 -1.77 6.00 -9.67
C VAL A 317 -1.90 4.49 -9.55
N HIS A 318 -2.27 3.82 -10.63
CA HIS A 318 -2.38 2.37 -10.65
C HIS A 318 -1.68 1.74 -11.86
N THR A 319 -1.52 0.42 -11.84
CA THR A 319 -1.02 -0.36 -12.98
C THR A 319 -1.47 -1.82 -12.90
N HIS A 320 -1.27 -2.55 -14.01
CA HIS A 320 -1.06 -4.00 -14.01
C HIS A 320 0.42 -4.26 -14.31
N GLY A 321 1.25 -4.41 -13.29
CA GLY A 321 2.69 -4.19 -13.42
C GLY A 321 3.50 -5.38 -13.89
N ALA A 322 2.95 -6.59 -13.77
CA ALA A 322 3.65 -7.83 -14.10
C ALA A 322 4.00 -8.02 -15.61
N PRO A 323 3.15 -7.69 -16.59
CA PRO A 323 3.44 -7.91 -18.01
C PRO A 323 4.68 -7.17 -18.52
N GLU A 324 5.51 -7.86 -19.31
CA GLU A 324 6.83 -7.36 -19.74
C GLU A 324 6.75 -6.10 -20.60
N ARG A 325 5.64 -5.90 -21.33
CA ARG A 325 5.40 -4.71 -22.15
C ARG A 325 5.37 -3.40 -21.34
N HIS A 326 5.17 -3.48 -20.02
CA HIS A 326 5.14 -2.32 -19.13
C HIS A 326 6.48 -2.11 -18.40
N ARG A 327 7.45 -3.01 -18.61
CA ARG A 327 8.72 -3.04 -17.86
C ARG A 327 9.47 -1.71 -17.90
N ASP A 328 9.63 -1.06 -19.06
CA ASP A 328 10.35 0.22 -19.10
C ASP A 328 9.64 1.34 -18.32
N ALA A 329 8.30 1.39 -18.41
CA ALA A 329 7.49 2.39 -17.73
C ALA A 329 7.47 2.23 -16.19
N LEU A 330 7.80 1.04 -15.67
CA LEU A 330 7.66 0.69 -14.25
C LEU A 330 8.99 0.33 -13.56
N LEU A 331 9.95 -0.24 -14.30
CA LEU A 331 11.22 -0.76 -13.80
C LEU A 331 12.44 -0.19 -14.56
N GLY A 332 12.23 0.60 -15.61
CA GLY A 332 13.28 1.14 -16.48
C GLY A 332 13.37 2.66 -16.46
N GLU A 333 13.81 3.23 -17.59
CA GLU A 333 14.02 4.68 -17.72
C GLU A 333 12.71 5.46 -17.70
N GLY A 334 11.60 4.84 -18.16
CA GLY A 334 10.27 5.42 -18.04
C GLY A 334 9.85 5.67 -16.59
N ALA A 335 10.14 4.72 -15.69
CA ALA A 335 9.89 4.87 -14.26
C ALA A 335 10.85 5.87 -13.61
N ALA A 336 12.14 5.79 -13.92
CA ALA A 336 13.14 6.75 -13.43
C ALA A 336 12.74 8.18 -13.76
N ARG A 337 12.35 8.45 -15.00
CA ARG A 337 11.89 9.77 -15.45
C ARG A 337 10.66 10.29 -14.69
N MET A 338 9.75 9.39 -14.32
CA MET A 338 8.59 9.75 -13.50
C MET A 338 9.04 10.20 -12.09
N PHE A 339 9.92 9.42 -11.44
CA PHE A 339 10.45 9.75 -10.12
C PHE A 339 11.34 11.00 -10.14
N GLU A 340 12.14 11.19 -11.18
CA GLU A 340 12.91 12.42 -11.42
C GLU A 340 12.00 13.65 -11.51
N THR A 341 10.87 13.53 -12.21
CA THR A 341 9.89 14.62 -12.28
C THR A 341 9.29 14.91 -10.91
N LEU A 342 8.87 13.87 -10.18
CA LEU A 342 8.29 14.02 -8.85
C LEU A 342 9.28 14.71 -7.88
N CYS A 343 10.51 14.22 -7.82
CA CYS A 343 11.54 14.77 -6.94
C CYS A 343 11.97 16.19 -7.38
N GLY A 344 12.13 16.42 -8.69
CA GLY A 344 12.63 17.69 -9.21
C GLY A 344 11.60 18.82 -9.19
N GLU A 345 10.30 18.52 -9.38
CA GLU A 345 9.25 19.53 -9.44
C GLU A 345 8.47 19.71 -8.13
N TYR A 346 8.45 18.70 -7.26
CA TYR A 346 7.57 18.65 -6.08
C TYR A 346 8.27 18.29 -4.77
N ASN A 347 9.60 18.50 -4.66
CA ASN A 347 10.34 18.21 -3.43
C ASN A 347 11.39 19.30 -3.09
N ASP A 348 11.07 20.58 -3.28
CA ASP A 348 11.99 21.69 -3.04
C ASP A 348 12.08 22.13 -1.56
N GLY A 349 11.23 21.58 -0.69
CA GLY A 349 11.21 21.86 0.76
C GLY A 349 10.58 23.21 1.13
N GLU A 350 10.32 24.09 0.16
CA GLU A 350 9.75 25.42 0.38
C GLU A 350 8.30 25.50 -0.13
N ARG A 351 8.10 25.21 -1.42
CA ARG A 351 6.77 25.22 -2.06
C ARG A 351 6.14 23.84 -2.01
N TRP A 352 6.95 22.80 -2.09
CA TRP A 352 6.52 21.42 -2.12
C TRP A 352 7.43 20.51 -1.30
N ARG A 353 6.81 19.60 -0.55
CA ARG A 353 7.42 18.40 0.02
C ARG A 353 6.80 17.18 -0.64
N LEU A 354 7.63 16.29 -1.14
CA LEU A 354 7.17 15.01 -1.68
C LEU A 354 7.12 14.00 -0.55
N HIS A 355 6.12 13.13 -0.60
CA HIS A 355 6.03 11.93 0.23
C HIS A 355 5.69 10.73 -0.65
N PHE A 356 6.61 9.79 -0.78
CA PHE A 356 6.30 8.48 -1.37
C PHE A 356 5.60 7.64 -0.32
N VAL A 357 4.32 7.34 -0.53
CA VAL A 357 3.48 6.65 0.46
C VAL A 357 2.96 5.33 -0.12
N ASN A 358 2.96 4.27 0.69
CA ASN A 358 2.16 3.07 0.42
C ASN A 358 0.66 3.34 0.74
N ALA A 359 -0.19 2.35 0.49
CA ALA A 359 -1.64 2.47 0.69
C ALA A 359 -2.02 2.79 2.15
N ARG A 360 -1.39 2.10 3.11
CA ARG A 360 -1.61 2.29 4.55
C ARG A 360 -1.19 3.68 5.02
N GLU A 361 -0.01 4.14 4.61
CA GLU A 361 0.51 5.46 4.95
C GLU A 361 -0.37 6.56 4.35
N CYS A 362 -0.81 6.39 3.09
CA CYS A 362 -1.78 7.29 2.48
C CYS A 362 -3.04 7.37 3.34
N TYR A 363 -3.65 6.23 3.68
CA TYR A 363 -4.84 6.18 4.55
C TYR A 363 -4.62 6.88 5.90
N ASN A 364 -3.50 6.62 6.58
CA ASN A 364 -3.20 7.23 7.87
C ASN A 364 -3.11 8.76 7.80
N ILE A 365 -2.46 9.30 6.76
CA ILE A 365 -2.36 10.75 6.56
C ILE A 365 -3.74 11.34 6.28
N LEU A 366 -4.59 10.67 5.51
CA LEU A 366 -5.96 11.11 5.27
C LEU A 366 -6.83 11.07 6.55
N ARG A 367 -6.64 10.03 7.39
CA ARG A 367 -7.27 9.96 8.71
C ARG A 367 -6.82 11.08 9.64
N ALA A 368 -5.53 11.41 9.63
CA ALA A 368 -4.99 12.55 10.37
C ALA A 368 -5.62 13.87 9.90
N ALA A 369 -5.75 14.07 8.59
CA ALA A 369 -6.41 15.25 8.03
C ALA A 369 -7.88 15.36 8.48
N GLU A 370 -8.65 14.28 8.43
CA GLU A 370 -10.04 14.22 8.91
C GLU A 370 -10.15 14.53 10.41
N ASP A 371 -9.15 14.16 11.22
CA ASP A 371 -9.06 14.54 12.64
C ASP A 371 -8.62 16.00 12.85
N GLY A 372 -8.38 16.74 11.77
CA GLY A 372 -8.00 18.15 11.83
C GLY A 372 -6.51 18.37 12.04
N LEU A 373 -5.66 17.37 11.86
CA LEU A 373 -4.20 17.54 11.89
C LEU A 373 -3.71 18.26 10.62
N ALA A 374 -2.58 18.94 10.71
CA ALA A 374 -2.03 19.82 9.67
C ALA A 374 -0.49 19.87 9.80
N GLY A 375 0.20 20.55 8.88
CA GLY A 375 1.67 20.66 8.91
C GLY A 375 2.33 19.66 7.97
N ASN A 376 3.43 19.03 8.38
CA ASN A 376 4.11 18.02 7.56
C ASN A 376 3.28 16.74 7.52
N ALA A 377 2.74 16.42 6.34
CA ALA A 377 1.92 15.23 6.15
C ALA A 377 2.67 13.93 6.50
N GLY A 378 3.98 13.89 6.26
CA GLY A 378 4.79 12.68 6.51
C GLY A 378 4.96 12.32 7.99
N GLU A 379 4.68 13.23 8.93
CA GLU A 379 4.63 12.92 10.37
C GLU A 379 3.48 11.98 10.73
N TYR A 380 2.49 11.83 9.85
CA TYR A 380 1.27 11.05 10.09
C TYR A 380 1.25 9.70 9.35
N ARG A 381 2.38 9.24 8.81
CA ARG A 381 2.48 7.95 8.09
C ARG A 381 2.02 6.75 8.92
N ASP A 382 2.23 6.79 10.23
CA ASP A 382 1.89 5.71 11.17
C ASP A 382 0.83 6.17 12.20
N TYR A 383 -0.09 7.06 11.80
CA TYR A 383 -1.04 7.72 12.71
C TYR A 383 -2.00 6.76 13.44
N THR A 384 -2.83 6.01 12.72
CA THR A 384 -3.82 5.07 13.32
C THR A 384 -3.45 3.61 13.11
N LEU A 385 -2.86 3.29 11.96
CA LEU A 385 -2.43 1.96 11.57
C LEU A 385 -0.91 1.88 11.68
N PRO A 386 -0.36 1.10 12.63
CA PRO A 386 1.07 0.91 12.71
C PRO A 386 1.57 0.13 11.49
N PRO A 387 2.89 0.07 11.22
CA PRO A 387 3.41 -0.69 10.10
C PRO A 387 3.13 -2.20 10.23
N TYR A 388 3.12 -2.91 9.09
CA TYR A 388 3.04 -4.37 9.10
C TYR A 388 4.27 -5.03 9.74
N LEU A 389 4.13 -6.29 10.16
CA LEU A 389 5.23 -7.12 10.65
C LEU A 389 6.31 -7.30 9.58
N THR A 390 5.94 -7.39 8.30
CA THR A 390 6.92 -7.51 7.19
C THR A 390 7.88 -6.31 7.09
N ARG A 391 7.55 -5.16 7.70
CA ARG A 391 8.44 -4.00 7.82
C ARG A 391 9.51 -4.18 8.92
N ALA A 392 9.31 -5.12 9.84
CA ALA A 392 10.14 -5.31 11.03
C ALA A 392 10.61 -6.75 11.27
N ILE A 393 10.11 -7.71 10.51
CA ILE A 393 10.48 -9.13 10.53
C ILE A 393 10.65 -9.60 9.09
N ARG A 394 11.77 -10.28 8.82
CA ARG A 394 11.95 -11.09 7.61
C ARG A 394 12.27 -12.51 8.01
N CYS A 395 11.44 -13.44 7.57
CA CYS A 395 11.65 -14.87 7.81
C CYS A 395 11.58 -15.62 6.48
N ASN A 396 12.43 -16.64 6.31
CA ASN A 396 12.38 -17.54 5.15
C ASN A 396 11.45 -18.75 5.37
N ARG A 397 10.65 -18.71 6.44
CA ARG A 397 9.70 -19.73 6.88
C ARG A 397 8.38 -19.06 7.25
N ARG A 398 7.33 -19.86 7.38
CA ARG A 398 6.06 -19.41 7.91
C ARG A 398 6.14 -19.27 9.42
N TYR A 399 5.51 -18.23 9.95
CA TYR A 399 5.47 -17.95 11.37
C TYR A 399 4.14 -17.32 11.78
N ARG A 400 3.78 -17.48 13.04
CA ARG A 400 2.70 -16.73 13.69
C ARG A 400 3.27 -15.91 14.82
N ALA A 401 3.03 -14.61 14.77
CA ALA A 401 3.32 -13.71 15.88
C ALA A 401 2.02 -13.36 16.60
N THR A 402 2.05 -13.35 17.93
CA THR A 402 0.91 -12.89 18.76
C THR A 402 1.11 -11.47 19.24
N ARG A 403 2.37 -11.03 19.36
CA ARG A 403 2.74 -9.66 19.71
C ARG A 403 4.05 -9.27 19.04
N PHE A 404 4.16 -7.98 18.70
CA PHE A 404 5.40 -7.36 18.27
C PHE A 404 5.37 -5.86 18.57
N LEU A 405 6.21 -5.40 19.48
CA LEU A 405 6.47 -4.00 19.74
C LEU A 405 7.90 -3.69 19.29
N PRO A 406 8.11 -2.71 18.39
CA PRO A 406 9.43 -2.41 17.86
C PRO A 406 10.38 -1.96 18.97
N GLY A 407 11.64 -2.42 18.89
CA GLY A 407 12.73 -1.96 19.74
C GLY A 407 13.48 -0.80 19.07
N ALA A 408 14.14 0.03 19.87
CA ALA A 408 15.14 0.98 19.37
C ALA A 408 16.34 0.23 18.75
N ALA A 409 17.23 0.95 18.06
CA ALA A 409 18.42 0.34 17.44
C ALA A 409 19.31 -0.43 18.45
N ASP A 410 19.30 -0.02 19.72
CA ASP A 410 20.06 -0.57 20.83
C ASP A 410 19.18 -1.31 21.86
N ALA A 411 17.95 -1.66 21.48
CA ALA A 411 17.00 -2.39 22.32
C ALA A 411 16.32 -3.51 21.50
N PRO A 412 16.27 -4.75 22.00
CA PRO A 412 15.48 -5.79 21.36
C PRO A 412 14.00 -5.40 21.24
N PRO A 413 13.31 -5.80 20.16
CA PRO A 413 11.85 -5.73 20.12
C PRO A 413 11.23 -6.62 21.20
N ALA A 414 10.05 -6.24 21.70
CA ALA A 414 9.25 -7.12 22.55
C ALA A 414 8.33 -7.94 21.64
N LEU A 415 8.48 -9.26 21.64
CA LEU A 415 7.79 -10.11 20.68
C LEU A 415 7.49 -11.49 21.23
N ALA A 416 6.53 -12.18 20.60
CA ALA A 416 6.29 -13.60 20.77
C ALA A 416 5.88 -14.17 19.41
N LEU A 417 6.64 -15.16 18.93
CA LEU A 417 6.38 -15.84 17.67
C LEU A 417 6.70 -17.33 17.71
N GLU A 418 5.99 -18.07 16.86
CA GLU A 418 6.15 -19.49 16.60
C GLU A 418 6.41 -19.70 15.10
N LEU A 419 7.37 -20.55 14.74
CA LEU A 419 7.60 -21.02 13.38
C LEU A 419 6.70 -22.21 13.09
N LEU A 420 5.91 -22.12 12.02
CA LEU A 420 4.95 -23.16 11.63
C LEU A 420 5.59 -24.32 10.88
N ASP A 421 6.73 -24.07 10.24
CA ASP A 421 7.54 -25.05 9.52
C ASP A 421 9.01 -24.95 9.96
N PRO A 422 9.32 -25.34 11.21
CA PRO A 422 10.68 -25.27 11.73
C PRO A 422 11.62 -26.18 10.95
N GLY A 423 12.84 -25.71 10.71
CA GLY A 423 13.85 -26.48 9.98
C GLY A 423 15.26 -25.94 10.23
N PRO A 424 16.31 -26.74 9.96
CA PRO A 424 17.69 -26.37 10.27
C PRO A 424 18.14 -25.08 9.55
N GLU A 425 17.54 -24.78 8.40
CA GLU A 425 17.82 -23.61 7.58
C GLU A 425 16.91 -22.40 7.89
N ALA A 426 16.17 -22.40 9.00
CA ALA A 426 15.34 -21.24 9.34
C ALA A 426 16.22 -20.02 9.65
N GLN A 427 15.82 -18.89 9.09
CA GLN A 427 16.46 -17.60 9.24
C GLN A 427 15.39 -16.58 9.59
N LEU A 428 15.60 -15.89 10.70
CA LEU A 428 14.74 -14.82 11.18
C LEU A 428 15.60 -13.58 11.34
N GLU A 429 15.32 -12.55 10.56
CA GLU A 429 15.92 -11.22 10.68
C GLU A 429 14.89 -10.26 11.29
N LEU A 430 15.34 -9.38 12.18
CA LEU A 430 14.49 -8.48 12.96
C LEU A 430 15.08 -7.07 12.96
N ARG A 431 14.22 -6.04 12.84
CA ARG A 431 14.65 -4.65 13.06
C ARG A 431 14.74 -4.41 14.57
N GLY A 432 15.93 -4.03 15.05
CA GLY A 432 16.18 -3.67 16.45
C GLY A 432 17.41 -4.36 17.02
N GLY A 433 17.50 -4.38 18.35
CA GLY A 433 18.68 -4.86 19.08
C GLY A 433 18.95 -6.37 19.00
N LEU A 434 17.92 -7.20 18.87
CA LEU A 434 18.05 -8.60 18.45
C LEU A 434 17.86 -8.61 16.94
N SER A 435 18.92 -8.84 16.17
CA SER A 435 18.93 -8.57 14.73
C SER A 435 18.76 -9.82 13.87
N ALA A 436 19.20 -10.98 14.34
CA ALA A 436 19.00 -12.23 13.61
C ALA A 436 19.04 -13.48 14.51
N LEU A 437 18.35 -14.53 14.07
CA LEU A 437 18.46 -15.89 14.56
C LEU A 437 18.54 -16.88 13.39
N ARG A 438 19.42 -17.87 13.48
CA ARG A 438 19.60 -18.91 12.46
C ARG A 438 19.71 -20.29 13.09
N GLY A 439 19.08 -21.27 12.47
CA GLY A 439 19.03 -22.65 12.95
C GLY A 439 17.61 -23.17 13.17
N PRO A 440 17.41 -24.35 13.76
CA PRO A 440 16.11 -25.02 13.91
C PRO A 440 15.23 -24.40 15.03
N LEU A 441 14.98 -23.09 14.93
CA LEU A 441 14.11 -22.32 15.81
C LEU A 441 12.67 -22.84 15.69
N ARG A 442 11.95 -22.88 16.82
CA ARG A 442 10.53 -23.21 16.89
C ARG A 442 9.73 -22.07 17.49
N GLU A 443 10.20 -21.53 18.61
CA GLU A 443 9.52 -20.44 19.31
C GLU A 443 10.55 -19.41 19.78
N LEU A 444 10.15 -18.14 19.76
CA LEU A 444 10.92 -17.03 20.27
C LEU A 444 10.01 -16.08 21.04
N THR A 445 10.37 -15.80 22.29
CA THR A 445 9.76 -14.74 23.08
C THR A 445 10.84 -13.82 23.62
N VAL A 446 10.63 -12.51 23.44
CA VAL A 446 11.47 -11.45 24.02
C VAL A 446 10.54 -10.50 24.79
N ALA A 447 10.87 -10.23 26.05
CA ALA A 447 10.07 -9.35 26.90
C ALA A 447 10.96 -8.40 27.70
N PRO A 448 10.61 -7.11 27.84
CA PRO A 448 11.30 -6.22 28.77
C PRO A 448 11.03 -6.70 30.21
N GLU A 449 12.08 -6.83 31.01
CA GLU A 449 11.95 -7.11 32.47
C GLU A 449 12.10 -5.83 33.29
N ARG A 450 13.11 -5.03 32.95
CA ARG A 450 13.42 -3.73 33.55
C ARG A 450 14.28 -2.93 32.57
N GLU A 451 14.57 -1.68 32.91
CA GLU A 451 15.39 -0.82 32.05
C GLU A 451 16.74 -1.48 31.69
N GLY A 452 17.02 -1.60 30.39
CA GLY A 452 18.24 -2.20 29.86
C GLY A 452 18.34 -3.72 29.99
N VAL A 453 17.28 -4.42 30.42
CA VAL A 453 17.27 -5.89 30.57
C VAL A 453 16.01 -6.50 29.96
N TRP A 454 16.20 -7.51 29.12
CA TRP A 454 15.12 -8.24 28.44
C TRP A 454 15.24 -9.74 28.71
N ALA A 455 14.12 -10.37 29.07
CA ALA A 455 13.98 -11.81 29.09
C ALA A 455 14.00 -12.34 27.66
N LEU A 456 14.73 -13.42 27.44
CA LEU A 456 14.78 -14.16 26.19
C LEU A 456 14.40 -15.61 26.48
N ALA A 457 13.33 -16.09 25.84
CA ALA A 457 12.96 -17.50 25.84
C ALA A 457 12.95 -18.04 24.41
N LEU A 458 13.62 -19.17 24.17
CA LEU A 458 13.68 -19.82 22.86
C LEU A 458 13.40 -21.31 22.99
N ALA A 459 12.69 -21.88 22.02
CA ALA A 459 12.63 -23.32 21.80
C ALA A 459 13.24 -23.67 20.44
N ALA A 460 14.09 -24.71 20.40
CA ALA A 460 14.73 -25.17 19.17
C ALA A 460 15.02 -26.67 19.22
N ALA A 461 15.24 -27.28 18.06
CA ALA A 461 15.61 -28.70 17.92
C ALA A 461 17.13 -28.90 17.71
N GLY A 462 17.96 -27.94 18.12
CA GLY A 462 19.40 -27.97 17.91
C GLY A 462 20.08 -26.64 18.26
N GLU A 463 21.26 -26.41 17.70
CA GLU A 463 22.03 -25.19 17.92
C GLU A 463 21.40 -24.00 17.18
N ILE A 464 21.29 -22.85 17.87
CA ILE A 464 20.87 -21.57 17.30
C ILE A 464 22.04 -20.58 17.31
N GLU A 465 22.29 -19.95 16.18
CA GLU A 465 23.09 -18.73 16.09
C GLU A 465 22.20 -17.53 16.33
N LEU A 466 22.61 -16.63 17.22
CA LEU A 466 21.89 -15.42 17.58
C LEU A 466 22.80 -14.20 17.40
N GLU A 467 22.27 -13.14 16.78
CA GLU A 467 22.96 -11.86 16.58
C GLU A 467 22.28 -10.75 17.38
N LEU A 468 23.07 -9.99 18.14
CA LEU A 468 22.62 -8.76 18.80
C LEU A 468 23.42 -7.56 18.25
N ALA A 469 22.72 -6.45 18.10
CA ALA A 469 23.29 -5.19 17.64
C ALA A 469 23.88 -4.36 18.80
N GLY A 470 24.78 -3.44 18.44
CA GLY A 470 25.34 -2.47 19.37
C GLY A 470 26.14 -3.10 20.51
N ASN A 471 25.90 -2.64 21.73
CA ASN A 471 26.58 -3.10 22.94
C ASN A 471 25.76 -4.14 23.73
N LEU A 472 24.70 -4.71 23.14
CA LEU A 472 23.88 -5.71 23.81
C LEU A 472 24.68 -6.98 24.08
N GLN A 473 24.41 -7.62 25.22
CA GLN A 473 25.11 -8.82 25.67
C GLN A 473 24.11 -9.87 26.13
N LEU A 474 24.31 -11.11 25.71
CA LEU A 474 23.56 -12.25 26.20
C LEU A 474 24.16 -12.77 27.52
N ARG A 475 23.31 -13.03 28.52
CA ARG A 475 23.70 -13.62 29.81
C ARG A 475 22.81 -14.83 30.14
N GLY A 476 23.41 -15.82 30.79
CA GLY A 476 22.70 -17.00 31.30
C GLY A 476 22.59 -18.16 30.30
N ALA A 477 23.05 -18.01 29.05
CA ALA A 477 23.18 -19.11 28.11
C ALA A 477 24.12 -18.78 26.93
N GLY A 478 24.64 -19.83 26.29
CA GLY A 478 25.40 -19.77 25.05
C GLY A 478 26.89 -19.45 25.17
N THR A 479 27.61 -19.65 24.07
CA THR A 479 29.03 -19.29 23.93
C THR A 479 29.16 -18.13 22.95
N ALA A 480 30.04 -17.18 23.26
CA ALA A 480 30.33 -16.09 22.34
C ALA A 480 31.00 -16.64 21.07
N ALA A 481 30.44 -16.32 19.91
CA ALA A 481 30.90 -16.79 18.59
C ALA A 481 31.50 -15.66 17.74
N GLY A 482 31.62 -14.46 18.29
CA GLY A 482 32.15 -13.26 17.63
C GLY A 482 31.57 -11.98 18.26
N ALA A 483 31.95 -10.82 17.73
CA ALA A 483 31.37 -9.55 18.15
C ALA A 483 29.85 -9.54 17.86
N GLY A 484 29.04 -9.47 18.91
CA GLY A 484 27.57 -9.46 18.77
C GLY A 484 26.96 -10.79 18.32
N ARG A 485 27.69 -11.92 18.38
CA ARG A 485 27.19 -13.24 17.98
C ARG A 485 27.33 -14.26 19.09
N TRP A 486 26.30 -15.07 19.29
CA TRP A 486 26.26 -16.16 20.26
C TRP A 486 25.78 -17.45 19.62
N ARG A 487 26.35 -18.58 20.06
CA ARG A 487 25.85 -19.92 19.76
C ARG A 487 25.16 -20.48 20.99
N LEU A 488 23.93 -20.95 20.79
CA LEU A 488 23.08 -21.50 21.84
C LEU A 488 22.87 -22.98 21.54
N ALA A 489 23.46 -23.86 22.34
CA ALA A 489 23.19 -25.30 22.26
C ALA A 489 21.95 -25.62 23.11
N LEU A 490 20.84 -25.95 22.46
CA LEU A 490 19.60 -26.36 23.14
C LEU A 490 19.46 -27.89 23.10
N ALA A 491 19.13 -28.49 24.24
CA ALA A 491 18.63 -29.87 24.26
C ALA A 491 17.26 -29.90 23.57
N ALA A 492 17.04 -30.87 22.69
CA ALA A 492 15.83 -30.93 21.87
C ALA A 492 14.55 -30.85 22.72
N GLY A 493 13.77 -29.79 22.50
CA GLY A 493 12.47 -29.59 23.15
C GLY A 493 12.48 -28.91 24.53
N ALA A 494 13.63 -28.59 25.12
CA ALA A 494 13.70 -27.81 26.35
C ALA A 494 13.81 -26.30 26.03
N PRO A 495 12.92 -25.43 26.55
CA PRO A 495 13.03 -24.00 26.32
C PRO A 495 14.28 -23.45 27.03
N LEU A 496 15.14 -22.78 26.27
CA LEU A 496 16.26 -22.02 26.81
C LEU A 496 15.75 -20.68 27.33
N ARG A 497 16.16 -20.31 28.54
CA ARG A 497 15.92 -18.99 29.13
C ARG A 497 17.24 -18.29 29.33
N ALA A 498 17.31 -17.06 28.83
CA ALA A 498 18.46 -16.18 28.96
C ALA A 498 17.98 -14.74 29.17
N THR A 499 18.94 -13.84 29.38
CA THR A 499 18.65 -12.40 29.48
C THR A 499 19.56 -11.63 28.54
N ILE A 500 19.00 -10.65 27.84
CA ILE A 500 19.75 -9.68 27.05
C ILE A 500 19.94 -8.44 27.91
N HIS A 501 21.16 -7.92 27.96
CA HIS A 501 21.52 -6.74 28.74
C HIS A 501 22.10 -5.67 27.83
N ARG A 502 21.74 -4.42 28.06
CA ARG A 502 22.48 -3.28 27.51
C ARG A 502 23.85 -3.24 28.20
N GLY A 503 24.93 -3.33 27.42
CA GLY A 503 26.29 -3.23 27.95
C GLY A 503 26.54 -1.86 28.58
N GLN A 504 27.47 -1.78 29.53
CA GLN A 504 28.00 -0.46 29.94
C GLN A 504 28.73 0.14 28.73
N ALA A 505 28.49 1.42 28.44
CA ALA A 505 29.31 2.15 27.49
C ALA A 505 30.77 1.99 27.93
N ARG A 506 31.64 1.52 27.02
CA ARG A 506 33.08 1.62 27.28
C ARG A 506 33.36 3.11 27.38
N GLY A 507 33.66 3.60 28.58
CA GLY A 507 34.17 4.95 28.74
C GLY A 507 35.45 5.07 27.91
N ASP A 508 35.52 6.12 27.11
CA ASP A 508 36.68 6.47 26.29
C ASP A 508 37.96 6.63 27.14
#